data_AF-A0A7Y0K5B0-F1
#
_entry.id   AF-A0A7Y0K5B0-F1
#
_cell.length_a   1.000
_cell.length_b   1.000
_cell.length_c   1.000
_cell.angle_alpha   90.00
_cell.angle_beta   90.00
_cell.angle_gamma   90.00
#
_symmetry.space_group_name_H-M   'P 1'
#
loop_
_entity.id
_entity.type
_entity.pdbx_description
1 polymer ?
#
loop_
_entity_poly.entity_id
_entity_poly.type
_entity_poly.pdbx_seq_one_letter_code
_entity_poly.pdbx_strand_id
1 'polypeptide(L)'
;MENNDLYDDFVSQFWGGGQRYWESGMDTYLDIYSPETVLEQLNQAYKNHFYEEDEPTPLCHIFGQQMWHSNAYLIANRTALIELKEAIDVALKHKEIRLGLSPSDGEGYDLFIKCVEDDFEWEELEMPYHDRDCYVPDETVGIPPHKVFKQYKRHLR
;
A
#
# COMPACT_ATOMS: atom_id res chain seq x y z
N MET A 1 6.78 3.82 21.83
CA MET A 1 6.40 4.59 20.64
C MET A 1 6.48 3.63 19.49
N GLU A 2 5.35 3.30 18.88
CA GLU A 2 5.38 2.54 17.63
C GLU A 2 5.98 3.45 16.55
N ASN A 3 6.72 2.88 15.59
CA ASN A 3 7.40 3.65 14.54
C ASN A 3 6.47 4.63 13.79
N ASN A 4 5.18 4.31 13.72
CA ASN A 4 4.18 5.13 13.03
C ASN A 4 3.80 6.39 13.82
N ASP A 5 3.87 6.37 15.16
CA ASP A 5 3.62 7.57 15.98
C ASP A 5 4.76 8.59 15.79
N LEU A 6 6.00 8.10 15.68
CA LEU A 6 7.18 8.93 15.42
C LEU A 6 7.19 9.48 13.99
N TYR A 7 6.65 8.72 13.03
CA TYR A 7 6.52 9.16 11.64
C TYR A 7 5.52 10.31 11.48
N ASP A 8 4.35 10.23 12.13
CA ASP A 8 3.36 11.31 12.11
C ASP A 8 3.93 12.59 12.76
N ASP A 9 4.61 12.47 13.90
CA ASP A 9 5.31 13.59 14.54
C ASP A 9 6.41 14.17 13.65
N PHE A 10 7.18 13.32 12.96
CA PHE A 10 8.21 13.75 12.01
C PHE A 10 7.61 14.51 10.83
N VAL A 11 6.62 13.94 10.14
CA VAL A 11 5.97 14.57 8.97
C VAL A 11 5.25 15.86 9.36
N SER A 12 4.64 15.91 10.55
CA SER A 12 3.93 17.12 11.03
C SER A 12 4.84 18.36 11.17
N GLN A 13 6.14 18.15 11.40
CA GLN A 13 7.12 19.23 11.57
C GLN A 13 7.41 19.99 10.27
N PHE A 14 7.11 19.37 9.12
CA PHE A 14 7.39 19.97 7.83
C PHE A 14 6.19 20.72 7.24
N TRP A 15 4.95 20.56 7.75
CA TRP A 15 3.75 20.96 6.99
C TRP A 15 2.58 21.56 7.82
N GLY A 16 2.19 22.79 7.48
CA GLY A 16 1.07 23.52 8.08
C GLY A 16 -0.31 23.06 7.60
N GLY A 17 -0.87 22.04 8.23
CA GLY A 17 -2.32 21.90 8.46
C GLY A 17 -3.28 21.80 7.25
N GLY A 18 -2.83 21.49 6.04
CA GLY A 18 -3.70 21.32 4.86
C GLY A 18 -3.47 19.99 4.15
N GLN A 19 -4.53 19.21 3.94
CA GLN A 19 -4.49 17.98 3.13
C GLN A 19 -4.05 18.31 1.69
N ARG A 20 -2.93 17.73 1.25
CA ARG A 20 -2.63 17.52 -0.17
C ARG A 20 -2.63 16.03 -0.46
N TYR A 21 -3.50 15.63 -1.38
CA TYR A 21 -3.93 14.25 -1.63
C TYR A 21 -2.88 13.36 -2.32
N TRP A 22 -1.71 13.89 -2.69
CA TRP A 22 -0.76 13.23 -3.60
C TRP A 22 0.59 12.88 -2.95
N GLU A 23 0.84 13.34 -1.72
CA GLU A 23 2.15 13.22 -1.04
C GLU A 23 2.13 12.22 0.14
N SER A 24 1.10 11.39 0.21
CA SER A 24 0.93 10.41 1.28
C SER A 24 1.87 9.20 1.17
N GLY A 25 2.75 9.11 0.17
CA GLY A 25 3.37 7.86 -0.28
C GLY A 25 4.71 7.45 0.38
N MET A 26 5.19 8.15 1.41
CA MET A 26 6.42 7.74 2.10
C MET A 26 6.12 6.71 3.21
N ASP A 27 6.11 5.43 2.86
CA ASP A 27 6.18 4.37 3.87
C ASP A 27 7.62 3.91 4.01
N THR A 28 8.37 4.59 4.89
CA THR A 28 9.73 4.19 5.21
C THR A 28 9.70 3.30 6.45
N TYR A 29 9.94 2.01 6.27
CA TYR A 29 10.10 1.07 7.38
C TYR A 29 11.41 1.34 8.12
N LEU A 30 11.33 2.05 9.25
CA LEU A 30 12.49 2.33 10.09
C LEU A 30 12.79 1.13 11.00
N ASP A 31 13.47 0.11 10.49
CA ASP A 31 13.93 -1.05 11.29
C ASP A 31 15.26 -0.78 12.03
N ILE A 32 15.70 0.49 12.10
CA ILE A 32 17.03 0.89 12.58
C ILE A 32 16.92 1.97 13.67
N TYR A 33 17.73 1.84 14.73
CA TYR A 33 17.70 2.71 15.91
C TYR A 33 18.79 3.80 15.94
N SER A 34 19.62 3.93 14.89
CA SER A 34 20.65 4.99 14.79
C SER A 34 20.09 6.23 14.07
N PRO A 35 20.15 7.43 14.70
CA PRO A 35 19.64 8.67 14.11
C PRO A 35 20.23 9.00 12.73
N GLU A 36 21.52 8.71 12.52
CA GLU A 36 22.21 8.98 11.26
C GLU A 36 21.66 8.12 10.12
N THR A 37 21.35 6.86 10.39
CA THR A 37 20.84 5.91 9.39
C THR A 37 19.38 6.14 9.09
N VAL A 38 18.58 6.55 10.09
CA VAL A 38 17.20 7.01 9.88
C VAL A 38 17.16 8.22 8.94
N LEU A 39 18.03 9.21 9.18
CA LEU A 39 18.12 10.39 8.33
C LEU A 39 18.52 10.03 6.89
N GLU A 40 19.44 9.08 6.72
CA GLU A 40 19.85 8.60 5.39
C GLU A 40 18.70 7.91 4.65
N GLN A 41 17.98 6.99 5.31
CA GLN A 41 16.82 6.30 4.71
C GLN A 41 15.71 7.27 4.33
N LEU A 42 15.38 8.24 5.18
CA LEU A 42 14.36 9.24 4.88
C LEU A 42 14.77 10.14 3.71
N ASN A 43 16.05 10.53 3.63
CA ASN A 43 16.55 11.31 2.50
C ASN A 43 16.54 10.51 1.19
N GLN A 44 16.85 9.20 1.23
CA GLN A 44 16.73 8.34 0.07
C GLN A 44 15.28 8.20 -0.38
N ALA A 45 14.36 7.94 0.55
CA ALA A 45 12.93 7.87 0.27
C ALA A 45 12.41 9.17 -0.36
N TYR A 46 12.78 10.34 0.19
CA TYR A 46 12.41 11.64 -0.38
C TYR A 46 12.95 11.84 -1.81
N LYS A 47 14.21 11.48 -2.08
CA LYS A 47 14.80 11.62 -3.42
C LYS A 47 14.18 10.68 -4.45
N ASN A 48 13.77 9.49 -4.02
CA ASN A 48 13.18 8.49 -4.90
C ASN A 48 11.66 8.69 -5.11
N HIS A 49 11.03 9.63 -4.40
CA HIS A 49 9.57 9.77 -4.40
C HIS A 49 9.02 10.57 -5.58
N PHE A 50 9.88 11.31 -6.28
CA PHE A 50 9.48 12.16 -7.38
C PHE A 50 10.10 11.62 -8.66
N TYR A 51 9.26 11.11 -9.56
CA TYR A 51 9.68 10.88 -10.94
C TYR A 51 10.06 12.23 -11.55
N GLU A 52 11.23 12.30 -12.17
CA GLU A 52 11.57 13.44 -13.01
C GLU A 52 10.59 13.51 -14.20
N GLU A 53 10.44 14.69 -14.81
CA GLU A 53 9.49 14.90 -15.93
C GLU A 53 9.75 13.95 -17.12
N ASP A 54 10.98 13.46 -17.26
CA ASP A 54 11.42 12.52 -18.29
C ASP A 54 11.33 11.04 -17.86
N GLU A 55 10.99 10.75 -16.60
CA GLU A 55 10.85 9.39 -16.11
C GLU A 55 9.44 8.82 -16.37
N PRO A 56 9.33 7.56 -16.82
CA PRO A 56 8.04 6.94 -17.07
C PRO A 56 7.28 6.72 -15.75
N THR A 57 6.20 7.47 -15.56
CA THR A 57 5.25 7.30 -14.44
C THR A 57 4.81 5.83 -14.30
N PRO A 58 4.73 5.27 -13.08
CA PRO A 58 4.24 3.91 -12.85
C PRO A 58 2.74 3.85 -13.14
N LEU A 59 2.39 3.15 -14.22
CA LEU A 59 0.99 2.90 -14.57
C LEU A 59 0.65 1.44 -14.29
N CYS A 60 -0.39 1.21 -13.49
CA CYS A 60 -0.85 -0.11 -13.10
C CYS A 60 -2.38 -0.14 -12.96
N HIS A 61 -3.00 -1.02 -13.73
CA HIS A 61 -4.41 -1.37 -13.59
C HIS A 61 -4.53 -2.75 -12.92
N ILE A 62 -5.26 -2.81 -11.81
CA ILE A 62 -5.59 -4.05 -11.11
C ILE A 62 -7.08 -4.31 -11.27
N PHE A 63 -7.41 -5.45 -11.87
CA PHE A 63 -8.77 -5.93 -12.04
C PHE A 63 -8.96 -7.17 -11.17
N GLY A 64 -9.72 -7.01 -10.08
CA GLY A 64 -10.07 -8.10 -9.18
C GLY A 64 -10.91 -9.18 -9.84
N GLN A 65 -11.11 -10.29 -9.15
CA GLN A 65 -11.99 -11.36 -9.65
C GLN A 65 -13.45 -10.91 -9.59
N GLN A 66 -14.19 -11.16 -10.67
CA GLN A 66 -15.62 -10.87 -10.72
C GLN A 66 -16.41 -11.79 -9.79
N MET A 67 -16.23 -13.11 -9.92
CA MET A 67 -16.86 -14.16 -9.11
C MET A 67 -15.94 -15.39 -8.98
N TRP A 68 -16.42 -16.45 -8.33
CA TRP A 68 -15.70 -17.72 -8.27
C TRP A 68 -15.35 -18.23 -9.68
N HIS A 69 -14.13 -18.75 -9.81
CA HIS A 69 -13.54 -19.20 -11.09
C HIS A 69 -13.29 -18.13 -12.15
N SER A 70 -13.53 -16.84 -11.88
CA SER A 70 -13.13 -15.76 -12.79
C SER A 70 -11.62 -15.49 -12.74
N ASN A 71 -11.08 -15.01 -13.86
CA ASN A 71 -9.73 -14.48 -13.90
C ASN A 71 -9.64 -13.13 -13.19
N ALA A 72 -8.46 -12.83 -12.65
CA ALA A 72 -8.02 -11.48 -12.31
C ALA A 72 -6.96 -11.03 -13.32
N TYR A 73 -6.80 -9.72 -13.52
CA TYR A 73 -5.82 -9.17 -14.44
C TYR A 73 -5.02 -8.07 -13.78
N LEU A 74 -3.71 -8.07 -14.00
CA LEU A 74 -2.80 -6.98 -13.66
C LEU A 74 -2.11 -6.54 -14.95
N ILE A 75 -2.34 -5.28 -15.33
CA ILE A 75 -1.74 -4.67 -16.52
C ILE A 75 -0.93 -3.47 -16.04
N ALA A 76 0.39 -3.57 -16.14
CA ALA A 76 1.29 -2.54 -15.65
C ALA A 76 2.45 -2.31 -16.61
N ASN A 77 2.97 -1.09 -16.63
CA ASN A 77 4.21 -0.80 -17.35
C ASN A 77 5.43 -1.35 -16.58
N ARG A 78 6.60 -1.32 -17.22
CA ARG A 78 7.83 -1.88 -16.64
C ARG A 78 8.18 -1.24 -15.29
N THR A 79 8.02 0.07 -15.16
CA THR A 79 8.30 0.82 -13.93
C THR A 79 7.42 0.32 -12.79
N ALA A 80 6.09 0.31 -12.97
CA ALA A 80 5.16 -0.17 -11.96
C ALA A 80 5.37 -1.65 -11.61
N LEU A 81 5.75 -2.52 -12.56
CA LEU A 81 6.05 -3.92 -12.27
C LEU A 81 7.29 -4.08 -11.38
N ILE A 82 8.29 -3.22 -11.54
CA ILE A 82 9.50 -3.25 -10.69
C ILE A 82 9.14 -2.79 -9.28
N GLU A 83 8.38 -1.70 -9.14
CA GLU A 83 7.95 -1.19 -7.85
C GLU A 83 7.02 -2.15 -7.12
N LEU A 84 6.10 -2.80 -7.84
CA LEU A 84 5.27 -3.88 -7.28
C LEU A 84 6.12 -5.03 -6.75
N LYS A 85 7.17 -5.44 -7.50
CA LYS A 85 8.08 -6.49 -7.05
C LYS A 85 8.81 -6.06 -5.78
N GLU A 86 9.35 -4.84 -5.73
CA GLU A 86 10.04 -4.30 -4.55
C GLU A 86 9.10 -4.19 -3.35
N ALA A 87 7.85 -3.77 -3.56
CA ALA A 87 6.84 -3.73 -2.52
C ALA A 87 6.54 -5.14 -1.97
N ILE A 88 6.42 -6.15 -2.84
CA ILE A 88 6.27 -7.55 -2.40
C ILE A 88 7.48 -8.00 -1.58
N ASP A 89 8.70 -7.69 -2.01
CA ASP A 89 9.93 -8.02 -1.26
C ASP A 89 9.92 -7.36 0.14
N VAL A 90 9.47 -6.11 0.25
CA VAL A 90 9.31 -5.41 1.53
C VAL A 90 8.21 -6.06 2.38
N ALA A 91 7.05 -6.38 1.82
CA ALA A 91 5.96 -7.06 2.53
C ALA A 91 6.40 -8.42 3.08
N LEU A 92 7.21 -9.17 2.34
CA LEU A 92 7.78 -10.44 2.80
C LEU A 92 8.70 -10.25 4.01
N LYS A 93 9.47 -9.15 4.07
CA LYS A 93 10.39 -8.85 5.18
C LYS A 93 9.69 -8.20 6.38
N HIS A 94 8.77 -7.28 6.13
CA HIS A 94 8.17 -6.38 7.13
C HIS A 94 6.68 -6.64 7.41
N LYS A 95 6.11 -7.66 6.76
CA LYS A 95 4.72 -8.14 6.86
C LYS A 95 3.67 -7.27 6.19
N GLU A 96 3.89 -5.97 6.05
CA GLU A 96 2.97 -5.06 5.36
C GLU A 96 3.79 -4.12 4.45
N ILE A 97 3.15 -3.49 3.47
CA ILE A 97 3.57 -2.26 2.79
C ILE A 97 2.36 -1.61 2.10
N ARG A 98 2.44 -0.31 1.87
CA ARG A 98 1.61 0.43 0.92
C ARG A 98 2.45 0.91 -0.25
N LEU A 99 1.89 0.84 -1.45
CA LEU A 99 2.49 1.33 -2.69
C LEU A 99 1.50 2.25 -3.39
N GLY A 100 1.94 3.47 -3.72
CA GLY A 100 1.16 4.38 -4.55
C GLY A 100 1.30 4.03 -6.03
N LEU A 101 0.17 3.91 -6.73
CA LEU A 101 0.10 3.60 -8.15
C LEU A 101 -0.94 4.50 -8.84
N SER A 102 -0.92 4.53 -10.17
CA SER A 102 -1.93 5.23 -10.96
C SER A 102 -2.46 4.36 -12.11
N PRO A 103 -3.76 4.40 -12.44
CA PRO A 103 -4.29 3.94 -13.72
C PRO A 103 -3.92 4.93 -14.83
N SER A 104 -4.27 4.59 -16.06
CA SER A 104 -4.03 5.42 -17.25
C SER A 104 -4.65 6.82 -17.23
N ASP A 105 -5.60 7.10 -16.34
CA ASP A 105 -6.19 8.44 -16.16
C ASP A 105 -5.36 9.32 -15.21
N GLY A 106 -4.33 8.77 -14.56
CA GLY A 106 -3.42 9.48 -13.67
C GLY A 106 -3.94 9.66 -12.25
N GLU A 107 -5.14 9.19 -11.92
CA GLU A 107 -5.69 9.30 -10.56
C GLU A 107 -4.99 8.31 -9.62
N GLY A 108 -4.37 8.81 -8.55
CA GLY A 108 -3.57 7.97 -7.65
C GLY A 108 -4.44 7.06 -6.79
N TYR A 109 -3.97 5.83 -6.56
CA TYR A 109 -4.54 4.92 -5.56
C TYR A 109 -3.43 4.23 -4.77
N ASP A 110 -3.77 3.84 -3.54
CA ASP A 110 -2.88 3.06 -2.69
C ASP A 110 -3.18 1.57 -2.83
N LEU A 111 -2.16 0.77 -3.15
CA LEU A 111 -2.17 -0.68 -3.03
C LEU A 111 -1.56 -1.09 -1.70
N PHE A 112 -2.33 -1.80 -0.89
CA PHE A 112 -1.86 -2.37 0.37
C PHE A 112 -1.52 -3.85 0.20
N ILE A 113 -0.31 -4.25 0.56
CA ILE A 113 0.18 -5.63 0.45
C ILE A 113 0.50 -6.14 1.85
N LYS A 114 -0.09 -7.28 2.23
CA LYS A 114 0.17 -7.94 3.51
C LYS A 114 0.66 -9.36 3.30
N CYS A 115 1.79 -9.70 3.92
CA CYS A 115 2.23 -11.07 4.11
C CYS A 115 1.70 -11.56 5.46
N VAL A 116 0.83 -12.57 5.41
CA VAL A 116 0.30 -13.29 6.58
C VAL A 116 1.10 -14.57 6.80
N GLU A 117 0.98 -15.17 8.00
CA GLU A 117 1.57 -16.48 8.29
C GLU A 117 0.76 -17.60 7.63
N ASP A 118 1.34 -18.81 7.53
CA ASP A 118 0.72 -19.97 6.89
C ASP A 118 -0.56 -20.46 7.62
N ASP A 119 -0.70 -20.15 8.91
CA ASP A 119 -1.86 -20.48 9.74
C ASP A 119 -2.92 -19.37 9.78
N PHE A 120 -2.89 -18.43 8.82
CA PHE A 120 -3.91 -17.40 8.70
C PHE A 120 -5.29 -18.01 8.41
N GLU A 121 -6.30 -17.59 9.17
CA GLU A 121 -7.70 -18.02 9.04
C GLU A 121 -8.35 -17.35 7.80
N TRP A 122 -8.12 -17.91 6.62
CA TRP A 122 -8.62 -17.39 5.35
C TRP A 122 -10.15 -17.35 5.27
N GLU A 123 -10.83 -18.25 5.97
CA GLU A 123 -12.28 -18.37 6.03
C GLU A 123 -12.94 -17.18 6.75
N GLU A 124 -12.20 -16.46 7.59
CA GLU A 124 -12.69 -15.23 8.24
C GLU A 124 -12.54 -14.01 7.33
N LEU A 125 -11.66 -14.05 6.32
CA LEU A 125 -11.45 -12.94 5.39
C LEU A 125 -12.57 -12.86 4.36
N GLU A 126 -13.11 -11.67 4.14
CA GLU A 126 -14.10 -11.44 3.09
C GLU A 126 -13.59 -11.89 1.71
N MET A 127 -14.42 -12.60 0.93
CA MET A 127 -14.04 -13.05 -0.41
C MET A 127 -13.77 -11.85 -1.35
N PRO A 128 -12.82 -11.96 -2.29
CA PRO A 128 -12.36 -10.83 -3.12
C PRO A 128 -13.27 -10.53 -4.32
N TYR A 129 -14.48 -11.08 -4.36
CA TYR A 129 -15.38 -10.98 -5.51
C TYR A 129 -16.13 -9.65 -5.51
N HIS A 130 -16.12 -8.96 -6.65
CA HIS A 130 -16.71 -7.62 -6.75
C HIS A 130 -18.08 -7.58 -7.45
N ASP A 131 -18.52 -8.67 -8.09
CA ASP A 131 -19.85 -8.73 -8.72
C ASP A 131 -20.96 -9.05 -7.71
N ARG A 132 -21.81 -8.04 -7.46
CA ARG A 132 -22.89 -8.13 -6.47
C ARG A 132 -24.10 -8.93 -6.92
N ASP A 133 -24.22 -9.25 -8.21
CA ASP A 133 -25.27 -10.14 -8.72
C ASP A 133 -24.90 -11.61 -8.47
N CYS A 134 -23.61 -11.93 -8.40
CA CYS A 134 -23.11 -13.29 -8.17
C CYS A 134 -22.72 -13.51 -6.70
N TYR A 135 -22.19 -12.50 -6.02
CA TYR A 135 -21.72 -12.59 -4.65
C TYR A 135 -22.17 -11.38 -3.83
N VAL A 136 -22.93 -11.63 -2.77
CA VAL A 136 -23.26 -10.62 -1.76
C VAL A 136 -22.43 -10.97 -0.52
N PRO A 137 -21.42 -10.17 -0.16
CA PRO A 137 -20.70 -10.35 1.09
C PRO A 137 -21.64 -10.32 2.28
N ASP A 138 -21.42 -11.23 3.22
CA ASP A 138 -22.05 -11.14 4.53
C ASP A 138 -21.27 -10.15 5.40
N GLU A 139 -21.78 -8.91 5.45
CA GLU A 139 -21.20 -7.82 6.24
C GLU A 139 -21.15 -8.10 7.76
N THR A 140 -21.82 -9.18 8.23
CA THR A 140 -21.86 -9.56 9.64
C THR A 140 -20.84 -10.64 10.01
N VAL A 141 -20.20 -11.29 9.03
CA VAL A 141 -19.35 -12.47 9.26
C VAL A 141 -17.92 -12.28 8.75
N GLY A 142 -17.73 -11.63 7.60
CA GLY A 142 -16.40 -11.44 7.02
C GLY A 142 -15.61 -10.29 7.66
N ILE A 143 -14.31 -10.50 7.88
CA ILE A 143 -13.34 -9.44 8.16
C ILE A 143 -13.05 -8.73 6.83
N PRO A 144 -13.35 -7.43 6.68
CA PRO A 144 -12.96 -6.68 5.48
C PRO A 144 -11.43 -6.61 5.35
N PRO A 145 -10.87 -6.62 4.12
CA PRO A 145 -9.42 -6.73 3.91
C PRO A 145 -8.61 -5.61 4.60
N HIS A 146 -9.13 -4.38 4.64
CA HIS A 146 -8.46 -3.26 5.29
C HIS A 146 -8.26 -3.48 6.80
N LYS A 147 -9.12 -4.23 7.49
CA LYS A 147 -8.99 -4.50 8.94
C LYS A 147 -7.87 -5.48 9.29
N VAL A 148 -7.33 -6.19 8.29
CA VAL A 148 -6.24 -7.15 8.50
C VAL A 148 -4.89 -6.44 8.62
N PHE A 149 -4.77 -5.21 8.08
CA PHE A 149 -3.59 -4.36 8.21
C PHE A 149 -3.55 -3.76 9.60
N LYS A 150 -2.59 -4.18 10.43
CA LYS A 150 -2.50 -3.79 11.84
C LYS A 150 -1.37 -2.81 12.10
N GLN A 151 -0.36 -2.77 11.22
CA GLN A 151 0.75 -1.85 11.38
C GLN A 151 0.33 -0.47 10.86
N TYR A 152 -0.43 -0.40 9.77
CA TYR A 152 -1.02 0.85 9.28
C TYR A 152 -2.31 1.23 10.03
N LYS A 153 -2.19 2.07 11.07
CA LYS A 153 -3.34 2.53 11.86
C LYS A 153 -4.20 3.60 11.19
N ARG A 154 -3.71 4.27 10.13
CA ARG A 154 -4.49 5.23 9.34
C ARG A 154 -5.20 4.52 8.19
N HIS A 155 -6.26 3.80 8.52
CA HIS A 155 -7.32 3.51 7.55
C HIS A 155 -7.99 4.85 7.22
N LEU A 156 -7.82 5.36 5.99
CA LEU A 156 -8.71 6.41 5.51
C LEU A 156 -10.13 5.82 5.53
N ARG A 157 -10.96 6.36 6.43
CA ARG A 157 -12.39 6.08 6.50
C ARG A 157 -13.08 6.50 5.21
#